data_AF-A0A7R9YGM4-F1
#
_entry.id   AF-A0A7R9YGM4-F1
#
_cell.length_a   1.000
_cell.length_b   1.000
_cell.length_c   1.000
_cell.angle_alpha   90.00
_cell.angle_beta   90.00
_cell.angle_gamma   90.00
#
_symmetry.space_group_name_H-M   'P 1'
#
loop_
_entity.id
_entity.type
_entity.pdbx_description
1 polymer ?
#
loop_
_entity_poly.entity_id
_entity_poly.type
_entity_poly.pdbx_seq_one_letter_code
_entity_poly.pdbx_strand_id
1 'polypeptide(L)'
;AVLRAASHELEKEFALLVGQLDALGERIEALSDGVVFAGTDSSVASASRADESLVLAFESLGLGAFGGAGTTAVCALVTSVLKRLPFRLVGYCGLMLPQTEDAGLGALAARGGLPISALLLNSAVCGTGIDTVVVPGATSAEQLAALYCDVGSMATRLRKPLSARVWPAVGAREGDPVRLSCPFFVGSAALPLDPPTGAEVARGRRRSPLLCFGAGFALAAALAAAFARARTAR
;
A
#
# COMPACT_ATOMS: atom_id res chain seq x y z
N ALA A 1 -19.61 15.99 4.99
CA ALA A 1 -19.29 17.36 4.55
C ALA A 1 -17.78 17.57 4.41
N VAL A 2 -17.02 17.32 5.49
CA VAL A 2 -15.54 17.42 5.54
C VAL A 2 -14.86 16.75 4.35
N LEU A 3 -15.12 15.45 4.10
CA LEU A 3 -14.50 14.75 2.97
C LEU A 3 -14.77 15.39 1.61
N ARG A 4 -15.99 15.90 1.36
CA ARG A 4 -16.30 16.59 0.10
C ARG A 4 -15.52 17.90 -0.03
N ALA A 5 -15.42 18.67 1.05
CA ALA A 5 -14.61 19.88 1.07
C ALA A 5 -13.13 19.56 0.84
N ALA A 6 -12.60 18.55 1.53
CA ALA A 6 -11.23 18.08 1.36
C ALA A 6 -10.96 17.64 -0.09
N SER A 7 -11.87 16.89 -0.71
CA SER A 7 -11.73 16.50 -2.11
C SER A 7 -11.61 17.70 -3.05
N HIS A 8 -12.40 18.75 -2.83
CA HIS A 8 -12.41 19.94 -3.68
C HIS A 8 -11.14 20.77 -3.51
N GLU A 9 -10.67 20.95 -2.27
CA GLU A 9 -9.42 21.67 -2.01
C GLU A 9 -8.20 20.88 -2.50
N LEU A 10 -8.17 19.56 -2.35
CA LEU A 10 -7.12 18.72 -2.92
C LEU A 10 -7.10 18.79 -4.45
N GLU A 11 -8.27 18.80 -5.11
CA GLU A 11 -8.36 18.89 -6.57
C GLU A 11 -7.78 20.22 -7.08
N LYS A 12 -8.07 21.34 -6.39
CA LYS A 12 -7.47 22.65 -6.72
C LYS A 12 -5.96 22.65 -6.55
N GLU A 13 -5.48 22.22 -5.38
CA GLU A 13 -4.06 22.29 -5.03
C GLU A 13 -3.22 21.39 -5.94
N PHE A 14 -3.65 20.14 -6.11
CA PHE A 14 -2.96 19.21 -7.00
C PHE A 14 -3.06 19.62 -8.46
N ALA A 15 -4.16 20.24 -8.90
CA ALA A 15 -4.23 20.75 -10.26
C ALA A 15 -3.21 21.87 -10.52
N LEU A 16 -2.99 22.74 -9.53
CA LEU A 16 -1.97 23.80 -9.63
C LEU A 16 -0.55 23.20 -9.70
N LEU A 17 -0.22 22.28 -8.79
CA LEU A 17 1.11 21.66 -8.73
C LEU A 17 1.41 20.79 -9.95
N VAL A 18 0.48 19.91 -10.33
CA VAL A 18 0.66 19.04 -11.50
C VAL A 18 0.69 19.87 -12.79
N GLY A 19 -0.12 20.93 -12.90
CA GLY A 19 -0.07 21.82 -14.06
C GLY A 19 1.28 22.52 -14.23
N GLN A 20 1.95 22.89 -13.14
CA GLN A 20 3.31 23.44 -13.19
C GLN A 20 4.34 22.40 -13.69
N LEU A 21 4.21 21.14 -13.25
CA LEU A 21 5.07 20.04 -13.70
C LEU A 21 4.84 19.67 -15.16
N ASP A 22 3.57 19.64 -15.59
CA ASP A 22 3.18 19.34 -16.96
C ASP A 22 3.73 20.40 -17.92
N ALA A 23 3.55 21.68 -17.60
CA ALA A 23 4.11 22.80 -18.37
C ALA A 23 5.65 22.79 -18.41
N LEU A 24 6.31 22.37 -17.33
CA LEU A 24 7.76 22.20 -17.32
C LEU A 24 8.19 21.03 -18.23
N GLY A 25 7.45 19.92 -18.21
CA GLY A 25 7.68 18.78 -19.09
C GLY A 25 7.59 19.13 -20.56
N GLU A 26 6.52 19.82 -20.96
CA GLU A 26 6.34 20.35 -22.33
C GLU A 26 7.47 21.30 -22.73
N ARG A 27 7.91 22.16 -21.80
CA ARG A 27 9.04 23.07 -22.06
C ARG A 27 10.36 22.34 -22.23
N ILE A 28 10.60 21.28 -21.47
CA ILE A 28 11.82 20.44 -21.61
C ILE A 28 11.80 19.73 -22.95
N GLU A 29 10.67 19.14 -23.36
CA GLU A 29 10.50 18.53 -24.69
C GLU A 29 10.77 19.55 -25.81
N ALA A 30 10.18 20.74 -25.74
CA ALA A 30 10.37 21.78 -26.74
C ALA A 30 11.83 22.28 -26.89
N LEU A 31 12.65 22.12 -25.84
CA LEU A 31 14.05 22.54 -25.81
C LEU A 31 15.04 21.39 -26.05
N SER A 32 14.56 20.16 -26.17
CA SER A 32 15.40 18.97 -26.25
C SER A 32 15.21 18.26 -27.59
N ASP A 33 16.30 17.83 -28.22
CA ASP A 33 16.21 17.01 -29.43
C ASP A 33 15.97 15.54 -29.07
N GLY A 34 14.96 14.92 -29.67
CA GLY A 34 14.62 13.50 -29.49
C GLY A 34 14.03 13.10 -28.14
N VAL A 35 13.66 14.03 -27.25
CA VAL A 35 13.00 13.74 -25.97
C VAL A 35 11.50 13.96 -26.10
N VAL A 36 10.69 12.97 -25.69
CA VAL A 36 9.22 13.09 -25.69
C VAL A 36 8.68 13.16 -24.27
N PHE A 37 7.86 14.17 -23.97
CA PHE A 37 7.20 14.25 -22.69
C PHE A 37 5.96 13.34 -22.68
N ALA A 38 6.05 12.27 -21.89
CA ALA A 38 4.99 11.25 -21.83
C ALA A 38 3.81 11.66 -20.94
N GLY A 39 3.98 12.64 -20.05
CA GLY A 39 3.02 13.05 -19.04
C GLY A 39 3.59 13.01 -17.62
N THR A 40 2.73 13.24 -16.62
CA THR A 40 3.10 13.32 -15.20
C THR A 40 2.51 12.17 -14.39
N ASP A 41 3.31 11.54 -13.53
CA ASP A 41 2.78 10.68 -12.46
C ASP A 41 2.39 11.55 -11.26
N SER A 42 1.08 11.67 -11.02
CA SER A 42 0.53 12.47 -9.91
C SER A 42 0.58 11.77 -8.56
N SER A 43 1.27 10.63 -8.45
CA SER A 43 1.35 9.88 -7.20
C SER A 43 1.91 10.73 -6.07
N VAL A 44 1.22 10.69 -4.93
CA VAL A 44 1.67 11.34 -3.71
C VAL A 44 2.37 10.29 -2.88
N ALA A 45 3.67 10.45 -2.74
CA ALA A 45 4.50 9.70 -1.81
C ALA A 45 4.77 10.53 -0.56
N SER A 46 5.13 9.83 0.51
CA SER A 46 5.39 10.43 1.82
C SER A 46 6.69 11.20 1.89
N ALA A 47 6.77 12.10 2.87
CA ALA A 47 7.95 12.87 3.18
C ALA A 47 8.61 12.41 4.49
N SER A 48 9.94 12.54 4.53
CA SER A 48 10.75 12.27 5.72
C SER A 48 10.59 13.33 6.82
N ARG A 49 10.02 14.48 6.47
CA ARG A 49 9.73 15.59 7.38
C ARG A 49 8.39 15.37 8.07
N ALA A 50 8.35 15.57 9.38
CA ALA A 50 7.16 15.32 10.18
C ALA A 50 5.96 16.18 9.75
N ASP A 51 6.18 17.46 9.45
CA ASP A 51 5.14 18.41 9.01
C ASP A 51 4.54 18.08 7.63
N GLU A 52 5.16 17.17 6.88
CA GLU A 52 4.71 16.72 5.56
C GLU A 52 4.21 15.26 5.58
N SER A 53 4.09 14.65 6.77
CA SER A 53 3.61 13.28 6.94
C SER A 53 2.14 13.11 6.51
N LEU A 54 1.86 12.02 5.80
CA LEU A 54 0.50 11.63 5.44
C LEU A 54 -0.37 11.35 6.67
N VAL A 55 0.22 10.81 7.75
CA VAL A 55 -0.50 10.55 9.00
C VAL A 55 -1.03 11.87 9.57
N LEU A 56 -0.16 12.87 9.69
CA LEU A 56 -0.56 14.19 10.22
C LEU A 56 -1.51 14.91 9.27
N ALA A 57 -1.31 14.81 7.95
CA ALA A 57 -2.24 15.36 6.97
C ALA A 57 -3.64 14.75 7.10
N PHE A 58 -3.75 13.44 7.30
CA PHE A 58 -5.03 12.76 7.49
C PHE A 58 -5.70 13.16 8.81
N GLU A 59 -4.93 13.21 9.89
CA GLU A 59 -5.42 13.58 11.21
C GLU A 59 -5.87 15.05 11.27
N SER A 60 -5.29 15.92 10.44
CA SER A 60 -5.68 17.34 10.32
C SER A 60 -7.11 17.54 9.81
N LEU A 61 -7.71 16.53 9.16
CA LEU A 61 -9.14 16.54 8.79
C LEU A 61 -10.08 16.51 10.01
N GLY A 62 -9.56 16.23 11.21
CA GLY A 62 -10.37 16.12 12.43
C GLY A 62 -11.27 14.89 12.47
N LEU A 63 -10.93 13.84 11.71
CA LEU A 63 -11.73 12.61 11.56
C LEU A 63 -11.24 11.45 12.43
N GLY A 64 -10.26 11.70 13.30
CA GLY A 64 -9.64 10.70 14.18
C GLY A 64 -8.24 10.30 13.72
N ALA A 65 -7.68 9.31 14.42
CA ALA A 65 -6.31 8.84 14.19
C ALA A 65 -6.18 8.05 12.88
N PHE A 66 -5.01 8.15 12.25
CA PHE A 66 -4.67 7.30 11.11
C PHE A 66 -4.64 5.82 11.52
N GLY A 67 -5.17 4.94 10.67
CA GLY A 67 -5.29 3.50 10.93
C GLY A 67 -6.62 3.09 11.55
N GLY A 68 -7.46 4.05 11.93
CA GLY A 68 -8.83 3.80 12.40
C GLY A 68 -9.82 3.46 11.28
N ALA A 69 -11.04 3.08 11.67
CA ALA A 69 -12.14 2.88 10.75
C ALA A 69 -12.38 4.18 9.93
N GLY A 70 -12.39 4.07 8.61
CA GLY A 70 -12.51 5.20 7.71
C GLY A 70 -11.21 5.68 7.07
N THR A 71 -10.03 5.28 7.57
CA THR A 71 -8.74 5.59 6.91
C THR A 71 -8.74 5.17 5.44
N THR A 72 -9.23 3.97 5.12
CA THR A 72 -9.35 3.49 3.74
C THR A 72 -10.24 4.39 2.88
N ALA A 73 -11.31 4.98 3.43
CA ALA A 73 -12.17 5.89 2.68
C ALA A 73 -11.44 7.20 2.35
N VAL A 74 -10.60 7.70 3.27
CA VAL A 74 -9.75 8.88 3.01
C VAL A 74 -8.68 8.56 1.96
N CYS A 75 -8.02 7.39 2.05
CA CYS A 75 -7.06 6.93 1.03
C CYS A 75 -7.70 6.83 -0.37
N ALA A 76 -8.92 6.29 -0.45
CA ALA A 76 -9.68 6.19 -1.69
C ALA A 76 -10.03 7.56 -2.26
N LEU A 77 -10.40 8.51 -1.41
CA LEU A 77 -10.70 9.89 -1.81
C LEU A 77 -9.47 10.56 -2.42
N VAL A 78 -8.32 10.51 -1.74
CA VAL A 78 -7.08 11.11 -2.23
C VAL A 78 -6.70 10.51 -3.58
N THR A 79 -6.69 9.18 -3.69
CA THR A 79 -6.38 8.50 -4.96
C THR A 79 -7.38 8.85 -6.06
N SER A 80 -8.66 8.97 -5.73
CA SER A 80 -9.68 9.39 -6.70
C SER A 80 -9.44 10.80 -7.24
N VAL A 81 -8.95 11.72 -6.41
CA VAL A 81 -8.59 13.09 -6.85
C VAL A 81 -7.38 13.04 -7.78
N LEU A 82 -6.31 12.32 -7.39
CA LEU A 82 -5.09 12.21 -8.20
C LEU A 82 -5.33 11.66 -9.61
N LYS A 83 -6.25 10.70 -9.73
CA LYS A 83 -6.58 10.06 -11.02
C LYS A 83 -7.49 10.86 -11.94
N ARG A 84 -8.18 11.88 -11.42
CA ARG A 84 -9.15 12.68 -12.20
C ARG A 84 -8.66 14.07 -12.54
N LEU A 85 -7.41 14.39 -12.19
CA LEU A 85 -6.79 15.65 -12.59
C LEU A 85 -6.78 15.76 -14.12
N PRO A 86 -7.02 16.96 -14.68
CA PRO A 86 -7.23 17.14 -16.13
C PRO A 86 -5.92 17.22 -16.93
N PHE A 87 -4.96 16.34 -16.65
CA PHE A 87 -3.63 16.31 -17.31
C PHE A 87 -3.34 14.96 -17.96
N ARG A 88 -2.27 14.90 -18.76
CA ARG A 88 -1.77 13.62 -19.30
C ARG A 88 -1.07 12.85 -18.19
N LEU A 89 -1.84 12.03 -17.50
CA LEU A 89 -1.37 11.23 -16.37
C LEU A 89 -0.71 9.92 -16.82
N VAL A 90 0.44 9.58 -16.21
CA VAL A 90 1.20 8.34 -16.43
C VAL A 90 1.60 7.68 -15.12
N GLY A 91 2.07 6.43 -15.14
CA GLY A 91 2.51 5.73 -13.93
C GLY A 91 1.33 5.30 -13.03
N TYR A 92 1.49 5.44 -11.71
CA TYR A 92 0.49 4.93 -10.75
C TYR A 92 -0.68 5.90 -10.52
N CYS A 93 -0.38 7.21 -10.46
CA CYS A 93 -1.32 8.28 -10.13
C CYS A 93 -2.17 7.98 -8.89
N GLY A 94 -1.53 7.60 -7.78
CA GLY A 94 -2.26 7.25 -6.56
C GLY A 94 -1.48 7.50 -5.29
N LEU A 95 -2.19 7.38 -4.16
CA LEU A 95 -1.57 7.54 -2.85
C LEU A 95 -0.59 6.39 -2.58
N MET A 96 0.59 6.69 -2.08
CA MET A 96 1.56 5.69 -1.62
C MET A 96 1.67 5.76 -0.09
N LEU A 97 1.81 4.60 0.57
CA LEU A 97 1.97 4.51 2.02
C LEU A 97 3.30 3.82 2.40
N PRO A 98 4.45 4.41 2.01
CA PRO A 98 5.77 3.85 2.26
C PRO A 98 6.16 3.98 3.75
N GLN A 99 6.18 2.86 4.48
CA GLN A 99 6.36 2.86 5.93
C GLN A 99 7.65 3.57 6.37
N THR A 100 8.76 3.31 5.67
CA THR A 100 10.08 3.87 6.06
C THR A 100 10.38 5.20 5.43
N GLU A 101 9.51 5.78 4.60
CA GLU A 101 9.74 7.11 4.01
C GLU A 101 8.91 8.19 4.74
N ASP A 102 7.77 7.82 5.32
CA ASP A 102 6.91 8.73 6.09
C ASP A 102 7.29 8.79 7.57
N ALA A 103 7.60 9.98 8.07
CA ALA A 103 7.90 10.17 9.50
C ALA A 103 6.74 9.73 10.43
N GLY A 104 5.48 9.95 10.02
CA GLY A 104 4.31 9.56 10.79
C GLY A 104 3.97 8.09 10.68
N LEU A 105 4.09 7.46 9.50
CA LEU A 105 3.94 5.99 9.39
C LEU A 105 5.05 5.28 10.16
N GLY A 106 6.29 5.80 10.11
CA GLY A 106 7.41 5.30 10.90
C GLY A 106 7.15 5.39 12.41
N ALA A 107 6.66 6.54 12.87
CA ALA A 107 6.27 6.72 14.27
C ALA A 107 5.07 5.84 14.67
N LEU A 108 4.09 5.66 13.78
CA LEU A 108 2.93 4.81 14.00
C LEU A 108 3.33 3.32 14.07
N ALA A 109 4.26 2.89 13.24
CA ALA A 109 4.87 1.57 13.31
C ALA A 109 5.61 1.35 14.63
N ALA A 110 6.43 2.32 15.05
CA ALA A 110 7.21 2.25 16.29
C ALA A 110 6.33 2.14 17.56
N ARG A 111 5.10 2.66 17.52
CA ARG A 111 4.11 2.50 18.60
C ARG A 111 3.18 1.29 18.44
N GLY A 112 3.42 0.43 17.45
CA GLY A 112 2.61 -0.77 17.19
C GLY A 112 1.23 -0.49 16.57
N GLY A 113 1.01 0.72 16.03
CA GLY A 113 -0.28 1.13 15.47
C GLY A 113 -0.44 0.94 13.96
N LEU A 114 0.57 0.38 13.27
CA LEU A 114 0.55 0.15 11.82
C LEU A 114 0.75 -1.34 11.50
N PRO A 115 -0.28 -2.19 11.54
CA PRO A 115 -0.15 -3.57 11.10
C PRO A 115 -0.04 -3.65 9.57
N ILE A 116 0.69 -4.64 9.05
CA ILE A 116 0.83 -4.87 7.60
C ILE A 116 -0.54 -5.09 6.94
N SER A 117 -1.49 -5.71 7.63
CA SER A 117 -2.86 -5.90 7.15
C SER A 117 -3.59 -4.58 6.87
N ALA A 118 -3.31 -3.51 7.61
CA ALA A 118 -3.87 -2.19 7.33
C ALA A 118 -3.25 -1.57 6.06
N LEU A 119 -1.94 -1.74 5.84
CA LEU A 119 -1.28 -1.35 4.60
C LEU A 119 -1.84 -2.12 3.40
N LEU A 120 -2.04 -3.43 3.56
CA LEU A 120 -2.65 -4.29 2.55
C LEU A 120 -4.09 -3.88 2.24
N LEU A 121 -4.91 -3.60 3.26
CA LEU A 121 -6.26 -3.08 3.08
C LEU A 121 -6.26 -1.77 2.29
N ASN A 122 -5.40 -0.82 2.67
CA ASN A 122 -5.32 0.47 1.99
C ASN A 122 -4.78 0.33 0.56
N SER A 123 -3.94 -0.67 0.28
CA SER A 123 -3.47 -1.01 -1.08
C SER A 123 -4.63 -1.31 -2.05
N ALA A 124 -5.79 -1.73 -1.54
CA ALA A 124 -6.98 -1.93 -2.36
C ALA A 124 -7.41 -0.64 -3.08
N VAL A 125 -7.18 0.53 -2.47
CA VAL A 125 -7.63 1.84 -2.96
C VAL A 125 -6.50 2.83 -3.27
N CYS A 126 -5.27 2.54 -2.84
CA CYS A 126 -4.06 3.35 -3.08
C CYS A 126 -3.40 3.10 -4.46
N GLY A 127 -2.33 3.82 -4.78
CA GLY A 127 -1.55 3.66 -6.02
C GLY A 127 -0.62 2.45 -6.02
N THR A 128 -0.01 2.16 -4.86
CA THR A 128 0.98 1.07 -4.68
C THR A 128 0.43 -0.05 -3.80
N GLY A 129 1.20 -1.13 -3.66
CA GLY A 129 0.93 -2.22 -2.73
C GLY A 129 1.65 -2.05 -1.39
N ILE A 130 2.34 -3.10 -0.94
CA ILE A 130 3.18 -3.04 0.24
C ILE A 130 4.47 -2.33 -0.13
N ASP A 131 4.70 -1.16 0.45
CA ASP A 131 5.80 -0.31 0.05
C ASP A 131 6.75 0.03 1.19
N THR A 132 8.04 -0.21 0.94
CA THR A 132 9.15 0.07 1.84
C THR A 132 8.88 -0.35 3.29
N VAL A 133 8.35 -1.56 3.46
CA VAL A 133 7.98 -2.12 4.76
C VAL A 133 9.14 -2.91 5.35
N VAL A 134 9.44 -2.68 6.63
CA VAL A 134 10.45 -3.46 7.36
C VAL A 134 9.78 -4.56 8.19
N VAL A 135 10.33 -5.76 8.13
CA VAL A 135 9.87 -6.94 8.90
C VAL A 135 11.04 -7.52 9.71
N PRO A 136 10.78 -8.35 10.73
CA PRO A 136 11.83 -9.00 11.49
C PRO A 136 12.81 -9.75 10.59
N GLY A 137 14.10 -9.74 10.94
CA GLY A 137 15.12 -10.46 10.17
C GLY A 137 14.90 -11.98 10.13
N ALA A 138 14.19 -12.52 11.13
CA ALA A 138 13.81 -13.93 11.21
C ALA A 138 12.52 -14.28 10.45
N THR A 139 11.92 -13.34 9.71
CA THR A 139 10.72 -13.60 8.89
C THR A 139 11.01 -14.70 7.87
N SER A 140 10.20 -15.76 7.88
CA SER A 140 10.45 -16.93 7.04
C SER A 140 10.12 -16.65 5.57
N ALA A 141 10.71 -17.43 4.66
CA ALA A 141 10.39 -17.36 3.24
C ALA A 141 8.91 -17.67 2.98
N GLU A 142 8.30 -18.56 3.77
CA GLU A 142 6.88 -18.90 3.68
C GLU A 142 5.96 -17.75 4.08
N GLN A 143 6.32 -16.99 5.13
CA GLN A 143 5.58 -15.79 5.52
C GLN A 143 5.62 -14.74 4.40
N LEU A 144 6.82 -14.47 3.84
CA LEU A 144 6.98 -13.53 2.73
C LEU A 144 6.22 -14.00 1.48
N ALA A 145 6.28 -15.30 1.15
CA ALA A 145 5.55 -15.87 0.03
C ALA A 145 4.04 -15.71 0.20
N ALA A 146 3.49 -15.94 1.39
CA ALA A 146 2.08 -15.72 1.68
C ALA A 146 1.68 -14.25 1.49
N LEU A 147 2.47 -13.31 2.02
CA LEU A 147 2.23 -11.88 1.81
C LEU A 147 2.24 -11.49 0.32
N TYR A 148 3.20 -12.00 -0.45
CA TYR A 148 3.26 -11.76 -1.89
C TYR A 148 2.11 -12.41 -2.65
N CYS A 149 1.62 -13.58 -2.20
CA CYS A 149 0.40 -14.18 -2.73
C CYS A 149 -0.83 -13.31 -2.46
N ASP A 150 -0.94 -12.69 -1.29
CA ASP A 150 -2.05 -11.77 -0.99
C ASP A 150 -1.99 -10.51 -1.87
N VAL A 151 -0.81 -9.88 -1.97
CA VAL A 151 -0.60 -8.72 -2.84
C VAL A 151 -0.90 -9.08 -4.31
N GLY A 152 -0.39 -10.21 -4.80
CA GLY A 152 -0.62 -10.69 -6.17
C GLY A 152 -2.09 -11.03 -6.44
N SER A 153 -2.80 -11.58 -5.45
CA SER A 153 -4.23 -11.86 -5.54
C SER A 153 -5.04 -10.56 -5.62
N MET A 154 -4.70 -9.56 -4.80
CA MET A 154 -5.31 -8.23 -4.87
C MET A 154 -5.01 -7.53 -6.19
N ALA A 155 -3.75 -7.55 -6.65
CA ALA A 155 -3.32 -6.98 -7.92
C ALA A 155 -4.15 -7.55 -9.08
N THR A 156 -4.27 -8.87 -9.15
CA THR A 156 -5.04 -9.58 -10.17
C THR A 156 -6.53 -9.25 -10.07
N ARG A 157 -7.10 -9.33 -8.87
CA ARG A 157 -8.56 -9.15 -8.65
C ARG A 157 -9.01 -7.72 -8.94
N LEU A 158 -8.19 -6.73 -8.58
CA LEU A 158 -8.48 -5.32 -8.74
C LEU A 158 -8.00 -4.77 -10.08
N ARG A 159 -7.21 -5.54 -10.84
CA ARG A 159 -6.49 -5.10 -12.05
C ARG A 159 -5.64 -3.87 -11.76
N LYS A 160 -4.86 -3.94 -10.68
CA LYS A 160 -3.98 -2.88 -10.20
C LYS A 160 -2.53 -3.34 -10.23
N PRO A 161 -1.57 -2.48 -10.59
CA PRO A 161 -0.14 -2.82 -10.59
C PRO A 161 0.43 -2.74 -9.16
N LEU A 162 -0.07 -3.57 -8.23
CA LEU A 162 0.46 -3.54 -6.85
C LEU A 162 1.86 -4.13 -6.81
N SER A 163 2.76 -3.45 -6.12
CA SER A 163 4.12 -3.91 -5.83
C SER A 163 4.23 -4.39 -4.37
N ALA A 164 5.26 -5.16 -4.07
CA ALA A 164 5.60 -5.55 -2.70
C ALA A 164 7.10 -5.36 -2.47
N ARG A 165 7.46 -4.34 -1.69
CA ARG A 165 8.83 -4.03 -1.26
C ARG A 165 8.92 -4.23 0.25
N VAL A 166 9.49 -5.36 0.66
CA VAL A 166 9.62 -5.77 2.06
C VAL A 166 11.09 -6.03 2.39
N TRP A 167 11.57 -5.48 3.51
CA TRP A 167 12.95 -5.62 3.97
C TRP A 167 13.04 -6.36 5.30
N PRO A 168 13.59 -7.58 5.32
CA PRO A 168 13.96 -8.26 6.55
C PRO A 168 15.14 -7.54 7.23
N ALA A 169 14.90 -6.95 8.39
CA ALA A 169 15.92 -6.27 9.18
C ALA A 169 16.72 -7.28 10.01
N VAL A 170 17.89 -7.69 9.51
CA VAL A 170 18.74 -8.72 10.15
C VAL A 170 19.03 -8.34 11.61
N GLY A 171 18.74 -9.26 12.53
CA GLY A 171 18.94 -9.07 13.97
C GLY A 171 17.79 -8.37 14.70
N ALA A 172 16.85 -7.74 13.98
CA ALA A 172 15.66 -7.12 14.56
C ALA A 172 14.54 -8.15 14.78
N ARG A 173 13.86 -8.02 15.92
CA ARG A 173 12.63 -8.72 16.30
C ARG A 173 11.41 -7.86 16.00
N GLU A 174 10.23 -8.44 16.16
CA GLU A 174 8.96 -7.72 16.03
C GLU A 174 8.91 -6.51 16.97
N GLY A 175 8.58 -5.35 16.42
CA GLY A 175 8.52 -4.08 17.14
C GLY A 175 9.87 -3.42 17.42
N ASP A 176 11.00 -4.09 17.14
CA ASP A 176 12.31 -3.48 17.33
C ASP A 176 12.47 -2.25 16.42
N PRO A 177 13.08 -1.17 16.91
CA PRO A 177 13.37 0.00 16.11
C PRO A 177 14.36 -0.36 14.99
N VAL A 178 14.04 0.07 13.77
CA VAL A 178 14.86 -0.14 12.58
C VAL A 178 15.21 1.20 11.98
N ARG A 179 16.49 1.39 11.66
CA ARG A 179 16.97 2.53 10.89
C ARG A 179 17.73 2.04 9.67
N LEU A 180 17.22 2.39 8.50
CA LEU A 180 17.89 2.11 7.23
C LEU A 180 18.98 3.16 6.99
N SER A 181 20.04 2.79 6.26
CA SER A 181 21.21 3.65 6.02
C SER A 181 20.97 4.76 5.00
N CYS A 182 19.84 4.76 4.30
CA CYS A 182 19.49 5.72 3.27
C CYS A 182 19.01 7.05 3.88
N PRO A 183 19.48 8.22 3.38
CA PRO A 183 19.05 9.53 3.88
C PRO A 183 17.57 9.84 3.64
N PHE A 184 16.93 9.15 2.70
CA PHE A 184 15.51 9.31 2.39
C PHE A 184 14.59 8.48 3.30
N PHE A 185 15.16 7.58 4.11
CA PHE A 185 14.38 6.75 5.03
C PHE A 185 14.40 7.30 6.46
N VAL A 186 13.24 7.25 7.11
CA VAL A 186 13.04 7.60 8.51
C VAL A 186 13.23 6.40 9.42
N GLY A 187 13.45 6.65 10.72
CA GLY A 187 13.39 5.60 11.72
C GLY A 187 11.99 5.01 11.81
N SER A 188 11.90 3.69 11.91
CA SER A 188 10.63 2.94 11.98
C SER A 188 10.78 1.75 12.93
N ALA A 189 9.87 0.78 12.85
CA ALA A 189 9.98 -0.49 13.57
C ALA A 189 9.64 -1.69 12.68
N ALA A 190 10.27 -2.84 12.95
CA ALA A 190 9.99 -4.08 12.25
C ALA A 190 8.54 -4.55 12.50
N LEU A 191 7.71 -4.51 11.47
CA LEU A 191 6.31 -4.90 11.57
C LEU A 191 6.17 -6.43 11.64
N PRO A 192 5.38 -6.98 12.57
CA PRO A 192 5.11 -8.40 12.60
C PRO A 192 4.37 -8.82 11.33
N LEU A 193 4.68 -10.02 10.85
CA LEU A 193 3.97 -10.65 9.74
C LEU A 193 3.29 -11.92 10.25
N ASP A 194 1.97 -11.99 10.10
CA ASP A 194 1.19 -13.12 10.56
C ASP A 194 1.70 -14.44 9.96
N PRO A 195 1.55 -15.58 10.69
CA PRO A 195 1.91 -16.88 10.15
C PRO A 195 1.10 -17.19 8.88
N PRO A 196 1.68 -17.89 7.88
CA PRO A 196 1.00 -18.18 6.64
C PRO A 196 -0.22 -19.07 6.88
N THR A 197 -1.31 -18.80 6.16
CA THR A 197 -2.51 -19.65 6.20
C THR A 197 -2.23 -20.96 5.45
N GLY A 198 -1.72 -21.95 6.15
CA GLY A 198 -1.36 -23.26 5.60
C GLY A 198 -0.09 -23.25 4.74
N ALA A 199 0.76 -24.26 4.92
CA ALA A 199 2.06 -24.35 4.23
C ALA A 199 1.95 -24.48 2.70
N GLU A 200 0.76 -24.74 2.15
CA GLU A 200 0.52 -24.89 0.71
C GLU A 200 0.30 -23.56 -0.01
N VAL A 201 -0.26 -22.55 0.66
CA VAL A 201 -0.46 -21.21 0.08
C VAL A 201 0.88 -20.56 -0.26
N ALA A 202 1.89 -20.76 0.59
CA ALA A 202 3.26 -20.29 0.38
C ALA A 202 4.03 -21.07 -0.69
N ARG A 203 3.72 -22.36 -0.88
CA ARG A 203 4.37 -23.24 -1.86
C ARG A 203 3.58 -23.23 -3.16
N GLY A 204 3.63 -22.12 -3.90
CA GLY A 204 2.86 -21.82 -5.12
C GLY A 204 2.86 -22.89 -6.23
N ARG A 205 2.22 -24.03 -6.00
CA ARG A 205 1.82 -24.99 -7.04
C ARG A 205 0.49 -24.52 -7.60
N ARG A 206 0.53 -23.66 -8.63
CA ARG A 206 -0.62 -23.52 -9.53
C ARG A 206 -0.38 -24.31 -10.81
N ARG A 207 -1.26 -25.27 -11.08
CA ARG A 207 -1.88 -25.33 -12.41
C ARG A 207 -2.94 -24.22 -12.41
N SER A 208 -2.72 -23.18 -13.20
CA SER A 208 -3.64 -22.05 -13.47
C SER A 208 -4.93 -22.53 -14.17
N PRO A 209 -5.97 -21.71 -14.46
CA PRO A 209 -6.16 -20.26 -14.31
C PRO A 209 -7.53 -19.88 -13.66
N LEU A 210 -7.86 -18.58 -13.66
CA LEU A 210 -9.10 -17.96 -13.17
C LEU A 210 -10.42 -18.66 -13.57
N LEU A 211 -11.36 -18.81 -12.61
CA LEU A 211 -12.81 -18.70 -12.86
C LEU A 211 -13.60 -18.47 -11.56
N CYS A 212 -14.25 -17.31 -11.47
CA CYS A 212 -15.27 -16.99 -10.46
C CYS A 212 -16.54 -17.82 -10.70
N PHE A 213 -17.20 -18.30 -9.65
CA PHE A 213 -18.66 -18.15 -9.42
C PHE A 213 -18.96 -18.45 -7.94
N GLY A 214 -19.86 -17.66 -7.34
CA GLY A 214 -20.20 -17.74 -5.93
C GLY A 214 -20.96 -19.01 -5.54
N ALA A 215 -20.53 -19.63 -4.45
CA ALA A 215 -21.23 -20.70 -3.73
C ALA A 215 -20.91 -20.59 -2.22
N GLY A 216 -20.98 -19.37 -1.69
CA GLY A 216 -20.38 -18.96 -0.41
C GLY A 216 -20.82 -19.77 0.82
N PHE A 217 -22.03 -20.34 0.84
CA PHE A 217 -22.49 -21.17 1.96
C PHE A 217 -22.26 -22.68 1.78
N ALA A 218 -22.23 -23.18 0.54
CA ALA A 218 -22.08 -24.62 0.28
C ALA A 218 -20.62 -25.10 0.42
N LEU A 219 -19.64 -24.27 0.06
CA LEU A 219 -18.22 -24.65 0.17
C LEU A 219 -17.67 -24.59 1.60
N ALA A 220 -18.14 -23.64 2.42
CA ALA A 220 -17.71 -23.56 3.82
C ALA A 220 -18.14 -24.80 4.62
N ALA A 221 -19.35 -25.29 4.38
CA ALA A 221 -19.86 -26.53 4.97
C ALA A 221 -19.11 -27.77 4.47
N ALA A 222 -18.77 -27.83 3.18
CA ALA A 222 -18.00 -28.93 2.61
C ALA A 222 -16.55 -28.99 3.15
N LEU A 223 -15.91 -27.82 3.35
CA LEU A 223 -14.56 -27.70 3.88
C LEU A 223 -14.47 -28.15 5.35
N ALA A 224 -15.40 -27.69 6.18
CA ALA A 224 -15.48 -28.10 7.59
C ALA A 224 -15.76 -29.61 7.72
N ALA A 225 -16.66 -30.16 6.89
CA ALA A 225 -17.01 -31.58 6.90
C ALA A 225 -15.89 -32.51 6.39
N ALA A 226 -15.00 -32.02 5.52
CA ALA A 226 -13.82 -32.76 5.08
C ALA A 226 -12.74 -32.80 6.18
N PHE A 227 -12.50 -31.68 6.87
CA PHE A 227 -11.51 -31.60 7.95
C PHE A 227 -11.92 -32.38 9.21
N ALA A 228 -13.22 -32.45 9.51
CA ALA A 228 -13.74 -33.28 10.60
C ALA A 228 -13.52 -34.78 10.34
N ARG A 229 -13.77 -35.26 9.10
CA ARG A 229 -13.59 -36.66 8.71
C ARG A 229 -12.13 -37.11 8.72
N ALA A 230 -11.21 -36.21 8.37
CA ALA A 230 -9.78 -36.47 8.44
C ALA A 230 -9.25 -36.56 9.88
N ARG A 231 -9.91 -35.91 10.86
CA ARG A 231 -9.57 -35.98 12.29
C ARG A 231 -9.99 -37.28 12.96
N THR A 232 -11.10 -37.89 12.51
CA THR A 232 -11.64 -39.15 13.05
C THR A 232 -11.03 -40.40 12.42
N ALA A 233 -10.22 -40.26 11.38
CA ALA A 233 -9.48 -41.36 10.74
C ALA A 233 -8.09 -41.60 11.37
N ARG A 234 -7.83 -41.01 12.54
CA ARG A 234 -6.75 -41.37 13.46
C ARG A 234 -7.34 -42.02 14.70
#